data_AF-A0AA96CYE8-F1
#
_entry.id   AF-A0AA96CYE8-F1
#
_cell.length_a   1.000
_cell.length_b   1.000
_cell.length_c   1.000
_cell.angle_alpha   90.00
_cell.angle_beta   90.00
_cell.angle_gamma   90.00
#
_symmetry.space_group_name_H-M   'P 1'
#
loop_
_entity.id
_entity.type
_entity.pdbx_description
1 polymer ?
#
loop_
_entity_poly.entity_id
_entity_poly.type
_entity_poly.pdbx_seq_one_letter_code
_entity_poly.pdbx_strand_id
1 'polypeptide(L)'
;MLHIFFTYYTIRFWINNNLEIVHSNPAWFIPIVGNLIVPIAGVGFVDNAILIFYFSIGMFFWIILFSIILNRIIFHNPFAAKFMPTMFILIAPPAIGFISYIKLTGNLDFFAQILFSLALFFTILVAFMYKNFVKIKFFISWWAFTFPLAAVTLSSILMYELTKKDFYMFLSYTLAMITTLIVILVAVATIKHMAKKEICIME
;
A
#
# COMPACT_ATOMS: atom_id res chain seq x y z
N MET A 1 1.80 19.92 0.42
CA MET A 1 0.92 20.86 -0.31
C MET A 1 0.35 20.30 -1.61
N LEU A 2 1.16 19.75 -2.53
CA LEU A 2 0.61 19.18 -3.78
C LEU A 2 -0.28 17.94 -3.54
N HIS A 3 0.13 17.04 -2.63
CA HIS A 3 -0.62 15.82 -2.33
C HIS A 3 -2.03 16.11 -1.78
N ILE A 4 -2.15 17.03 -0.82
CA ILE A 4 -3.45 17.40 -0.25
C ILE A 4 -4.36 18.06 -1.29
N PHE A 5 -3.82 18.82 -2.23
CA PHE A 5 -4.59 19.36 -3.35
C PHE A 5 -5.21 18.22 -4.19
N PHE A 6 -4.43 17.18 -4.52
CA PHE A 6 -4.96 16.00 -5.23
C PHE A 6 -5.98 15.22 -4.41
N THR A 7 -5.80 15.12 -3.10
CA THR A 7 -6.81 14.54 -2.20
C THR A 7 -8.15 15.28 -2.33
N TYR A 8 -8.15 16.61 -2.19
CA TYR A 8 -9.37 17.41 -2.32
C TYR A 8 -9.97 17.35 -3.72
N TYR A 9 -9.14 17.44 -4.76
CA TYR A 9 -9.58 17.33 -6.14
C TYR A 9 -10.27 15.99 -6.40
N THR A 10 -9.71 14.90 -5.90
CA THR A 10 -10.25 13.54 -6.06
C THR A 10 -11.59 13.41 -5.34
N ILE A 11 -11.68 13.83 -4.08
CA ILE A 11 -12.94 13.78 -3.30
C ILE A 11 -14.01 14.64 -3.97
N ARG A 12 -13.68 15.86 -4.39
CA ARG A 12 -14.59 16.73 -5.14
C ARG A 12 -15.06 16.06 -6.43
N PHE A 13 -14.16 15.41 -7.17
CA PHE A 13 -14.49 14.69 -8.39
C PHE A 13 -15.47 13.54 -8.10
N TRP A 14 -15.22 12.74 -7.06
CA TRP A 14 -16.12 11.64 -6.67
C TRP A 14 -17.50 12.11 -6.23
N ILE A 15 -17.61 13.24 -5.53
CA ILE A 15 -18.89 13.80 -5.09
C ILE A 15 -19.69 14.37 -6.26
N ASN A 16 -19.03 14.99 -7.23
CA ASN A 16 -19.69 15.71 -8.32
C ASN A 16 -19.93 14.86 -9.58
N ASN A 17 -19.43 13.62 -9.63
CA ASN A 17 -19.57 12.76 -10.80
C ASN A 17 -20.21 11.42 -10.41
N ASN A 18 -21.08 10.91 -11.29
CA ASN A 18 -21.69 9.60 -11.10
C ASN A 18 -20.66 8.50 -11.38
N LEU A 19 -20.19 7.84 -10.33
CA LEU A 19 -19.27 6.71 -10.44
C LEU A 19 -20.00 5.39 -10.24
N GLU A 20 -19.80 4.47 -11.16
CA GLU A 20 -20.25 3.09 -11.01
C GLU A 20 -19.27 2.27 -10.17
N ILE A 21 -19.82 1.26 -9.47
CA ILE A 21 -19.03 0.35 -8.63
C ILE A 21 -17.93 -0.40 -9.42
N VAL A 22 -18.11 -0.59 -10.73
CA VAL A 22 -17.10 -1.21 -11.60
C VAL A 22 -15.83 -0.38 -11.75
N HIS A 23 -15.90 0.94 -11.53
CA HIS A 23 -14.73 1.83 -11.58
C HIS A 23 -13.90 1.76 -10.30
N SER A 24 -14.47 1.26 -9.21
CA SER A 24 -13.77 1.12 -7.93
C SER A 24 -12.68 0.05 -8.02
N ASN A 25 -11.46 0.44 -7.65
CA ASN A 25 -10.32 -0.47 -7.60
C ASN A 25 -9.31 0.00 -6.55
N PRO A 26 -8.39 -0.87 -6.10
CA PRO A 26 -7.45 -0.49 -5.05
C PRO A 26 -6.48 0.65 -5.40
N ALA A 27 -6.40 1.15 -6.64
CA ALA A 27 -5.61 2.36 -6.91
C ALA A 27 -6.24 3.62 -6.28
N TRP A 28 -7.53 3.59 -5.91
CA TRP A 28 -8.22 4.70 -5.23
C TRP A 28 -7.61 5.05 -3.87
N PHE A 29 -6.83 4.14 -3.27
CA PHE A 29 -6.07 4.43 -2.05
C PHE A 29 -4.97 5.48 -2.26
N ILE A 30 -4.38 5.60 -3.45
CA ILE A 30 -3.21 6.44 -3.70
C ILE A 30 -3.46 7.93 -3.39
N PRO A 31 -4.46 8.61 -3.98
CA PRO A 31 -4.65 10.05 -3.79
C PRO A 31 -5.08 10.45 -2.37
N ILE A 32 -5.69 9.54 -1.61
CA ILE A 32 -6.27 9.86 -0.30
C ILE A 32 -5.50 9.21 0.83
N VAL A 33 -5.27 7.89 0.79
CA VAL A 33 -4.54 7.19 1.85
C VAL A 33 -3.03 7.42 1.76
N GLY A 34 -2.54 7.90 0.61
CA GLY A 34 -1.18 8.43 0.48
C GLY A 34 -0.84 9.55 1.47
N ASN A 35 -1.84 10.22 2.08
CA ASN A 35 -1.58 11.20 3.15
C ASN A 35 -0.85 10.58 4.35
N LEU A 36 -0.93 9.27 4.59
CA LEU A 36 -0.18 8.57 5.64
C LEU A 36 1.35 8.61 5.44
N ILE A 37 1.83 8.92 4.23
CA ILE A 37 3.27 9.00 3.96
C ILE A 37 3.83 10.36 4.43
N VAL A 38 3.00 11.41 4.46
CA VAL A 38 3.45 12.78 4.75
C VAL A 38 4.10 12.91 6.13
N PRO A 39 3.57 12.33 7.22
CA PRO A 39 4.23 12.40 8.52
C PRO A 39 5.60 11.69 8.56
N ILE A 40 5.79 10.62 7.79
CA ILE A 40 7.05 9.88 7.75
C ILE A 40 8.21 10.78 7.32
N ALA A 41 7.99 11.64 6.32
CA ALA A 41 8.99 12.58 5.82
C ALA A 41 8.94 13.95 6.51
N GLY A 42 7.80 14.31 7.12
CA GLY A 42 7.57 15.64 7.67
C GLY A 42 8.02 15.83 9.12
N VAL A 43 8.08 14.77 9.93
CA VAL A 43 8.50 14.87 11.34
C VAL A 43 9.92 15.46 11.41
N GLY A 44 10.08 16.52 12.20
CA GLY A 44 11.32 17.28 12.33
C GLY A 44 11.45 18.49 11.39
N PHE A 45 10.57 18.63 10.39
CA PHE A 45 10.57 19.74 9.42
C PHE A 45 9.26 20.54 9.43
N VAL A 46 8.15 19.91 9.81
CA VAL A 46 6.81 20.48 9.78
C VAL A 46 6.18 20.35 11.16
N ASP A 47 5.33 21.32 11.52
CA ASP A 47 4.57 21.28 12.77
C ASP A 47 3.74 20.00 12.92
N ASN A 48 3.75 19.43 14.13
CA ASN A 48 3.09 18.17 14.42
C ASN A 48 1.57 18.23 14.20
N ALA A 49 0.91 19.36 14.44
CA ALA A 49 -0.54 19.47 14.23
C ALA A 49 -0.90 19.31 12.73
N ILE A 50 -0.06 19.83 11.84
CA ILE A 50 -0.21 19.63 10.40
C ILE A 50 -0.02 18.15 10.06
N LEU A 51 1.01 17.50 10.58
CA LEU A 51 1.26 16.08 10.28
C LEU A 51 0.15 15.17 10.82
N ILE A 52 -0.38 15.47 12.01
CA ILE A 52 -1.55 14.80 12.56
C ILE A 52 -2.75 14.97 11.62
N PHE A 53 -2.99 16.15 11.07
CA PHE A 53 -4.06 16.37 10.10
C PHE A 53 -3.94 15.44 8.87
N TYR A 54 -2.74 15.29 8.29
CA TYR A 54 -2.50 14.35 7.18
C TYR A 54 -2.73 12.89 7.62
N PHE A 55 -2.22 12.51 8.79
CA PHE A 55 -2.41 11.16 9.33
C PHE A 55 -3.89 10.83 9.54
N SER A 56 -4.66 11.77 10.13
CA SER A 56 -6.09 11.62 10.39
C SER A 56 -6.88 11.40 9.10
N ILE A 57 -6.63 12.18 8.05
CA ILE A 57 -7.27 12.00 6.73
C ILE A 57 -6.96 10.61 6.18
N GLY A 58 -5.68 10.23 6.19
CA GLY A 58 -5.24 8.95 5.66
C GLY A 58 -5.88 7.76 6.39
N MET A 59 -5.93 7.80 7.72
CA MET A 59 -6.53 6.74 8.55
C MET A 59 -8.04 6.66 8.37
N PHE A 60 -8.74 7.80 8.41
CA PHE A 60 -10.20 7.83 8.27
C PHE A 60 -10.65 7.26 6.93
N PHE A 61 -10.07 7.75 5.83
CA PHE A 61 -10.44 7.29 4.50
C PHE A 61 -9.91 5.90 4.17
N TRP A 62 -8.83 5.43 4.83
CA TRP A 62 -8.42 4.04 4.71
C TRP A 62 -9.54 3.10 5.11
N ILE A 63 -10.16 3.30 6.27
CA ILE A 63 -11.24 2.43 6.74
C ILE A 63 -12.43 2.45 5.78
N ILE A 64 -12.84 3.63 5.31
CA ILE A 64 -13.97 3.79 4.38
C ILE A 64 -13.69 3.11 3.04
N LEU A 65 -12.55 3.43 2.41
CA LEU A 65 -12.19 2.86 1.11
C LEU A 65 -11.93 1.37 1.21
N PHE A 66 -11.39 0.89 2.33
CA PHE A 66 -11.23 -0.53 2.60
C PHE A 66 -12.57 -1.25 2.60
N SER A 67 -13.58 -0.73 3.29
CA SER A 67 -14.92 -1.32 3.27
C SER A 67 -15.53 -1.36 1.86
N ILE A 68 -15.40 -0.29 1.08
CA ILE A 68 -15.92 -0.22 -0.31
C ILE A 68 -15.21 -1.24 -1.21
N ILE A 69 -13.88 -1.29 -1.16
CA ILE A 69 -13.08 -2.19 -2.00
C ILE A 69 -13.28 -3.64 -1.57
N LEU A 70 -13.39 -3.93 -0.28
CA LEU A 70 -13.68 -5.27 0.21
C LEU A 70 -15.08 -5.74 -0.25
N ASN A 71 -16.08 -4.86 -0.20
CA ASN A 71 -17.40 -5.15 -0.75
C ASN A 71 -17.31 -5.46 -2.26
N ARG A 72 -16.55 -4.67 -3.03
CA ARG A 72 -16.31 -4.90 -4.45
C ARG A 72 -15.67 -6.26 -4.73
N ILE A 73 -14.67 -6.64 -3.94
CA ILE A 73 -13.94 -7.92 -4.08
C ILE A 73 -14.85 -9.12 -3.80
N ILE A 74 -15.73 -9.02 -2.80
CA ILE A 74 -16.53 -10.16 -2.33
C ILE A 74 -17.81 -10.36 -3.15
N PHE A 75 -18.53 -9.28 -3.49
CA PHE A 75 -19.90 -9.38 -4.00
C PHE A 75 -20.06 -9.07 -5.49
N HIS A 76 -19.00 -8.60 -6.15
CA HIS A 76 -19.07 -8.23 -7.56
C HIS A 76 -18.08 -9.02 -8.42
N ASN A 77 -18.24 -8.87 -9.74
CA ASN A 77 -17.42 -9.56 -10.72
C ASN A 77 -15.91 -9.39 -10.44
N PRO A 78 -15.13 -10.49 -10.54
CA PRO A 78 -13.69 -10.46 -10.35
C PRO A 78 -13.02 -9.39 -11.20
N PHE A 79 -11.95 -8.80 -10.65
CA PHE A 79 -11.14 -7.85 -11.40
C PHE A 79 -10.52 -8.51 -12.65
N ALA A 80 -10.37 -7.73 -13.72
CA ALA A 80 -9.56 -8.15 -14.86
C ALA A 80 -8.13 -8.50 -14.39
N ALA A 81 -7.50 -9.49 -15.04
CA ALA A 81 -6.20 -10.02 -14.61
C ALA A 81 -5.12 -8.94 -14.42
N LYS A 82 -5.18 -7.84 -15.20
CA LYS A 82 -4.26 -6.70 -15.10
C LYS A 82 -4.35 -5.91 -13.80
N PHE A 83 -5.46 -6.00 -13.06
CA PHE A 83 -5.65 -5.33 -11.78
C PHE A 83 -5.35 -6.24 -10.58
N MET A 84 -5.07 -7.52 -10.80
CA MET A 84 -4.69 -8.43 -9.71
C MET A 84 -3.53 -7.91 -8.84
N PRO A 85 -2.46 -7.28 -9.39
CA PRO A 85 -1.40 -6.70 -8.57
C PRO A 85 -1.88 -5.68 -7.53
N THR A 86 -3.00 -5.01 -7.80
CA THR A 86 -3.54 -3.99 -6.90
C THR A 86 -4.09 -4.56 -5.59
N MET A 87 -4.32 -5.88 -5.49
CA MET A 87 -4.70 -6.54 -4.23
C MET A 87 -3.64 -6.39 -3.14
N PHE A 88 -2.36 -6.24 -3.52
CA PHE A 88 -1.27 -6.00 -2.57
C PHE A 88 -1.39 -4.64 -1.88
N ILE A 89 -2.13 -3.69 -2.47
CA ILE A 89 -2.35 -2.36 -1.85
C ILE A 89 -3.05 -2.50 -0.50
N LEU A 90 -3.77 -3.58 -0.22
CA LEU A 90 -4.37 -3.83 1.10
C LEU A 90 -3.32 -3.90 2.24
N ILE A 91 -2.09 -4.29 1.93
CA ILE A 91 -0.96 -4.37 2.89
C ILE A 91 -0.46 -2.96 3.25
N ALA A 92 -0.49 -2.03 2.30
CA ALA A 92 0.23 -0.76 2.42
C ALA A 92 -0.35 0.17 3.52
N PRO A 93 -1.66 0.44 3.61
CA PRO A 93 -2.20 1.36 4.62
C PRO A 93 -1.86 0.99 6.07
N PRO A 94 -2.05 -0.25 6.56
CA PRO A 94 -1.67 -0.58 7.93
C PRO A 94 -0.15 -0.54 8.15
N ALA A 95 0.66 -0.93 7.14
CA ALA A 95 2.13 -0.89 7.26
C ALA A 95 2.68 0.55 7.32
N ILE A 96 2.25 1.42 6.40
CA ILE A 96 2.62 2.84 6.38
C ILE A 96 2.01 3.57 7.58
N GLY A 97 0.77 3.23 7.95
CA GLY A 97 0.10 3.75 9.13
C GLY A 97 0.92 3.47 10.39
N PHE A 98 1.43 2.24 10.57
CA PHE A 98 2.32 1.91 11.68
C PHE A 98 3.58 2.77 11.69
N ILE A 99 4.31 2.85 10.57
CA ILE A 99 5.55 3.63 10.48
C ILE A 99 5.30 5.11 10.78
N SER A 100 4.25 5.67 10.17
CA SER A 100 3.83 7.06 10.37
C SER A 100 3.42 7.33 11.81
N TYR A 101 2.70 6.40 12.43
CA TYR A 101 2.25 6.53 13.82
C TYR A 101 3.45 6.56 14.77
N ILE A 102 4.37 5.59 14.64
CA ILE A 102 5.59 5.55 15.44
C ILE A 102 6.41 6.83 15.24
N LYS A 103 6.51 7.35 14.01
CA LYS A 103 7.22 8.61 13.75
C LYS A 103 6.60 9.81 14.46
N LEU A 104 5.27 9.85 14.55
CA LEU A 104 4.54 10.94 15.20
C LEU A 104 4.57 10.86 16.73
N THR A 105 4.40 9.66 17.29
CA THR A 105 4.21 9.47 18.73
C THR A 105 5.48 9.04 19.45
N GLY A 106 6.42 8.42 18.75
CA GLY A 106 7.63 7.81 19.33
C GLY A 106 7.36 6.55 20.15
N ASN A 107 6.10 6.09 20.26
CA ASN A 107 5.70 5.07 21.22
C ASN A 107 5.10 3.83 20.56
N LEU A 108 5.59 2.65 20.95
CA LEU A 108 5.03 1.36 20.55
C LEU A 108 3.88 0.94 21.48
N ASP A 109 2.75 1.65 21.37
CA ASP A 109 1.55 1.36 22.14
C ASP A 109 0.64 0.30 21.48
N PHE A 110 -0.53 0.07 22.08
CA PHE A 110 -1.51 -0.90 21.59
C PHE A 110 -1.99 -0.58 20.17
N PHE A 111 -2.18 0.70 19.82
CA PHE A 111 -2.64 1.09 18.50
C PHE A 111 -1.57 0.82 17.44
N ALA A 112 -0.30 1.11 17.74
CA ALA A 112 0.82 0.74 16.88
C ALA A 112 0.88 -0.78 16.64
N GLN A 113 0.66 -1.58 17.69
CA GLN A 113 0.63 -3.04 17.58
C GLN A 113 -0.55 -3.54 16.72
N ILE A 114 -1.73 -2.91 16.80
CA ILE A 114 -2.86 -3.21 15.91
C ILE A 114 -2.48 -2.96 14.45
N LEU A 115 -1.91 -1.80 14.13
CA LEU A 115 -1.54 -1.44 12.76
C LEU A 115 -0.51 -2.43 12.19
N PHE A 116 0.52 -2.76 12.95
CA PHE A 116 1.51 -3.75 12.53
C PHE A 116 0.90 -5.16 12.36
N SER A 117 0.04 -5.58 13.29
CA SER A 117 -0.62 -6.89 13.22
C SER A 117 -1.54 -7.00 12.01
N LEU A 118 -2.27 -5.94 11.66
CA LEU A 118 -3.07 -5.86 10.43
C LEU A 118 -2.20 -5.94 9.17
N ALA A 119 -1.06 -5.26 9.16
CA ALA A 119 -0.11 -5.35 8.04
C ALA A 119 0.38 -6.78 7.82
N LEU A 120 0.73 -7.49 8.90
CA LEU A 120 1.10 -8.90 8.83
C LEU A 120 -0.06 -9.79 8.38
N PHE A 121 -1.27 -9.57 8.92
CA PHE A 121 -2.46 -10.31 8.51
C PHE A 121 -2.71 -10.21 7.00
N PHE A 122 -2.72 -9.01 6.44
CA PHE A 122 -2.93 -8.83 5.00
C PHE A 122 -1.79 -9.40 4.16
N THR A 123 -0.55 -9.33 4.66
CA THR A 123 0.61 -9.94 4.00
C THR A 123 0.46 -11.46 3.91
N ILE A 124 0.08 -12.10 5.02
CA ILE A 124 -0.16 -13.55 5.08
C ILE A 124 -1.37 -13.92 4.22
N LEU A 125 -2.45 -13.13 4.24
CA LEU A 125 -3.64 -13.36 3.41
C LEU A 125 -3.28 -13.35 1.92
N VAL A 126 -2.54 -12.33 1.47
CA VAL A 126 -2.08 -12.23 0.08
C VAL A 126 -1.13 -13.38 -0.27
N ALA A 127 -0.24 -13.77 0.64
CA ALA A 127 0.63 -14.94 0.45
C ALA A 127 -0.17 -16.24 0.33
N PHE A 128 -1.27 -16.41 1.09
CA PHE A 128 -2.16 -17.56 0.97
C PHE A 128 -2.86 -17.60 -0.41
N MET A 129 -3.11 -16.43 -0.99
CA MET A 129 -3.67 -16.27 -2.34
C MET A 129 -2.64 -16.41 -3.47
N TYR A 130 -1.41 -16.88 -3.21
CA TYR A 130 -0.31 -16.91 -4.19
C TYR A 130 -0.68 -17.51 -5.55
N LYS A 131 -1.52 -18.56 -5.58
CA LYS A 131 -1.94 -19.25 -6.81
C LYS A 131 -2.60 -18.33 -7.83
N ASN A 132 -3.27 -17.28 -7.34
CA ASN A 132 -3.93 -16.29 -8.18
C ASN A 132 -2.91 -15.42 -8.95
N PHE A 133 -1.65 -15.38 -8.51
CA PHE A 133 -0.60 -14.53 -9.07
C PHE A 133 0.39 -15.27 -9.97
N VAL A 134 0.58 -16.58 -9.78
CA VAL A 134 1.60 -17.38 -10.50
C VAL A 134 1.38 -17.44 -12.02
N LYS A 135 0.13 -17.38 -12.48
CA LYS A 135 -0.23 -17.54 -13.91
C LYS A 135 -0.51 -16.23 -14.64
N ILE A 136 -0.33 -15.08 -13.99
CA ILE A 136 -0.65 -13.78 -14.60
C ILE A 136 0.43 -13.47 -15.63
N LYS A 137 0.04 -12.96 -16.80
CA LYS A 137 0.97 -12.37 -17.77
C LYS A 137 1.60 -11.10 -17.17
N PHE A 138 2.79 -10.74 -17.65
CA PHE A 138 3.38 -9.47 -17.26
C PHE A 138 2.50 -8.30 -17.72
N PHE A 139 2.24 -7.38 -16.80
CA PHE A 139 1.62 -6.09 -17.07
C PHE A 139 2.44 -5.01 -16.37
N ILE A 140 2.41 -3.78 -16.87
CA ILE A 140 3.11 -2.66 -16.21
C ILE A 140 2.60 -2.44 -14.78
N SER A 141 1.34 -2.81 -14.51
CA SER A 141 0.73 -2.78 -13.18
C SER A 141 1.42 -3.68 -12.14
N TRP A 142 2.34 -4.58 -12.53
CA TRP A 142 3.14 -5.37 -11.60
C TRP A 142 3.99 -4.51 -10.66
N TRP A 143 4.30 -3.26 -11.02
CA TRP A 143 4.93 -2.32 -10.09
C TRP A 143 4.10 -2.09 -8.83
N ALA A 144 2.78 -2.30 -8.86
CA ALA A 144 1.91 -2.22 -7.68
C ALA A 144 2.25 -3.26 -6.60
N PHE A 145 3.01 -4.33 -6.90
CA PHE A 145 3.53 -5.25 -5.89
C PHE A 145 4.61 -4.62 -5.00
N THR A 146 5.41 -3.72 -5.58
CA THR A 146 6.68 -3.30 -4.97
C THR A 146 6.49 -2.43 -3.75
N PHE A 147 5.63 -1.41 -3.83
CA PHE A 147 5.41 -0.47 -2.74
C PHE A 147 4.83 -1.12 -1.47
N PRO A 148 3.76 -1.95 -1.54
CA PRO A 148 3.22 -2.59 -0.34
C PRO A 148 4.20 -3.58 0.31
N LEU A 149 5.01 -4.29 -0.49
CA LEU A 149 6.05 -5.18 0.03
C LEU A 149 7.19 -4.41 0.71
N ALA A 150 7.62 -3.29 0.12
CA ALA A 150 8.58 -2.39 0.75
C ALA A 150 8.02 -1.81 2.06
N ALA A 151 6.75 -1.43 2.09
CA ALA A 151 6.08 -0.90 3.27
C ALA A 151 6.08 -1.90 4.43
N VAL A 152 5.68 -3.17 4.20
CA VAL A 152 5.69 -4.19 5.27
C VAL A 152 7.10 -4.64 5.67
N THR A 153 8.05 -4.57 4.74
CA THR A 153 9.47 -4.80 5.05
C THR A 153 9.97 -3.74 6.02
N LEU A 154 9.77 -2.45 5.69
CA LEU A 154 10.18 -1.33 6.54
C LEU A 154 9.46 -1.34 7.89
N SER A 155 8.17 -1.68 7.92
CA SER A 155 7.44 -1.79 9.20
C SER A 155 8.00 -2.92 10.07
N SER A 156 8.44 -4.03 9.47
CA SER A 156 9.05 -5.16 10.18
C SER A 156 10.44 -4.83 10.71
N ILE A 157 11.25 -4.10 9.94
CA ILE A 157 12.53 -3.55 10.40
C ILE A 157 12.30 -2.62 11.60
N LEU A 158 11.35 -1.69 11.48
CA LEU A 158 11.03 -0.75 12.58
C LEU A 158 10.52 -1.49 13.82
N MET A 159 9.67 -2.50 13.66
CA MET A 159 9.21 -3.33 14.78
C MET A 159 10.37 -4.06 15.47
N TYR A 160 11.33 -4.57 14.69
CA TYR A 160 12.56 -5.14 15.25
C TYR A 160 13.39 -4.08 15.99
N GLU A 161 13.57 -2.89 15.42
CA GLU A 161 14.33 -1.82 16.05
C GLU A 161 13.77 -1.41 17.41
N LEU A 162 12.44 -1.35 17.53
CA LEU A 162 11.74 -0.96 18.75
C LEU A 162 11.71 -2.06 19.82
N THR A 163 11.61 -3.34 19.41
CA THR A 163 11.41 -4.46 20.35
C THR A 163 12.64 -5.30 20.61
N LYS A 164 13.63 -5.27 19.70
CA LYS A 164 14.85 -6.10 19.67
C LYS A 164 14.58 -7.61 19.76
N LYS A 165 13.39 -8.08 19.35
CA LYS A 165 13.05 -9.51 19.34
C LYS A 165 13.53 -10.20 18.06
N ASP A 166 14.19 -11.35 18.21
CA ASP A 166 14.77 -12.12 17.10
C ASP A 166 13.74 -12.53 16.03
N PHE A 167 12.50 -12.79 16.44
CA PHE A 167 11.41 -13.09 15.50
C PHE A 167 11.24 -12.00 14.44
N TYR A 168 11.21 -10.72 14.85
CA TYR A 168 11.04 -9.61 13.91
C TYR A 168 12.29 -9.37 13.09
N MET A 169 13.48 -9.69 13.62
CA MET A 169 14.72 -9.68 12.85
C MET A 169 14.63 -10.65 11.67
N PHE A 170 14.30 -11.93 11.93
CA PHE A 170 14.17 -12.94 10.89
C PHE A 170 13.09 -12.57 9.86
N LEU A 171 11.94 -12.09 10.34
CA LEU A 171 10.85 -11.62 9.48
C LEU A 171 11.28 -10.48 8.57
N SER A 172 12.01 -9.49 9.11
CA SER A 172 12.49 -8.33 8.36
C SER A 172 13.46 -8.72 7.23
N TYR A 173 14.44 -9.60 7.51
CA TYR A 173 15.36 -10.09 6.48
C TYR A 173 14.65 -10.92 5.41
N THR A 174 13.70 -11.76 5.81
CA THR A 174 12.92 -12.57 4.87
C THR A 174 12.09 -11.68 3.94
N LEU A 175 11.37 -10.70 4.49
CA LEU A 175 10.58 -9.76 3.68
C LEU A 175 11.46 -8.86 2.80
N ALA A 176 12.64 -8.44 3.29
CA ALA A 176 13.60 -7.66 2.50
C ALA A 176 14.13 -8.45 1.30
N MET A 177 14.47 -9.73 1.49
CA MET A 177 14.87 -10.63 0.42
C MET A 177 13.75 -10.78 -0.62
N ILE A 178 12.53 -11.08 -0.19
CA ILE A 178 11.35 -11.23 -1.06
C ILE A 178 11.09 -9.94 -1.85
N THR A 179 11.08 -8.80 -1.18
CA THR A 179 10.85 -7.48 -1.79
C THR A 179 11.91 -7.21 -2.86
N THR A 180 13.19 -7.44 -2.55
CA THR A 180 14.30 -7.23 -3.48
C THR A 180 14.17 -8.12 -4.71
N LEU A 181 13.87 -9.41 -4.52
CA LEU A 181 13.66 -10.35 -5.63
C LEU A 181 12.50 -9.92 -6.53
N ILE A 182 11.38 -9.47 -5.95
CA ILE A 182 10.23 -9.00 -6.71
C ILE A 182 10.55 -7.72 -7.49
N VAL A 183 11.24 -6.76 -6.87
CA VAL A 183 11.69 -5.53 -7.56
C VAL A 183 12.60 -5.87 -8.74
N ILE A 184 13.58 -6.76 -8.56
CA ILE A 184 14.47 -7.21 -9.65
C ILE A 184 13.66 -7.88 -10.75
N LEU A 185 12.75 -8.79 -10.41
CA LEU A 185 11.90 -9.49 -11.38
C LEU A 185 11.08 -8.51 -12.21
N VAL A 186 10.38 -7.58 -11.56
CA VAL A 186 9.56 -6.57 -12.24
C VAL A 186 10.43 -5.66 -13.10
N ALA A 187 11.62 -5.25 -12.63
CA ALA A 187 12.55 -4.44 -13.41
C ALA A 187 13.06 -5.16 -14.67
N VAL A 188 13.52 -6.41 -14.53
CA VAL A 188 13.96 -7.23 -15.67
C VAL A 188 12.83 -7.47 -16.67
N ALA A 189 11.63 -7.80 -16.18
CA ALA A 189 10.46 -7.98 -17.04
C ALA A 189 10.10 -6.69 -17.78
N THR A 190 10.16 -5.53 -17.10
CA THR A 190 9.93 -4.21 -17.70
C THR A 190 10.95 -3.96 -18.81
N ILE A 191 12.26 -4.08 -18.55
CA ILE A 191 13.32 -3.86 -19.54
C ILE A 191 13.14 -4.78 -20.76
N LYS A 192 12.80 -6.06 -20.55
CA LYS A 192 12.58 -7.02 -21.63
C LYS A 192 11.41 -6.62 -22.54
N HIS A 193 10.29 -6.17 -21.99
CA HIS A 193 9.14 -5.72 -22.78
C HIS A 193 9.38 -4.35 -23.42
N MET A 194 10.14 -3.46 -22.76
CA MET A 194 10.60 -2.20 -23.37
C MET A 194 11.45 -2.46 -24.61
N ALA A 195 12.41 -3.38 -24.54
CA ALA A 195 13.28 -3.73 -25.66
C ALA A 195 12.50 -4.29 -26.86
N LYS A 196 11.38 -4.98 -26.59
CA LYS A 196 10.46 -5.48 -27.61
C LYS A 196 9.44 -4.45 -28.10
N LYS A 197 9.46 -3.22 -27.57
CA LYS A 197 8.46 -2.16 -27.83
C LYS A 197 7.03 -2.60 -27.50
N GLU A 198 6.87 -3.49 -26.52
CA GLU A 198 5.57 -4.01 -26.05
C GLU A 198 4.95 -3.11 -24.96
N ILE A 199 5.64 -2.04 -24.55
CA ILE A 199 5.18 -1.07 -23.54
C ILE A 199 4.66 0.19 -24.24
N CYS A 200 3.61 0.81 -23.69
CA CYS A 200 2.92 1.99 -24.24
C CYS A 200 2.16 1.74 -25.55
N ILE A 201 1.76 0.50 -25.80
CA ILE A 201 0.77 0.15 -26.84
C ILE A 201 -0.63 0.31 -26.22
N MET A 202 -1.63 0.75 -26.99
CA MET A 202 -3.02 0.70 -26.52
C MET A 202 -3.42 -0.75 -26.23
N GLU A 203 -3.75 -1.03 -24.97
CA GLU A 203 -4.35 -2.29 -24.51
C GLU A 203 -5.84 -2.38 -24.86
#